data_AF-A0AAU2JU60-F1
#
_entry.id   AF-A0AAU2JU60-F1
#
_cell.length_a   1.000
_cell.length_b   1.000
_cell.length_c   1.000
_cell.angle_alpha   90.00
_cell.angle_beta   90.00
_cell.angle_gamma   90.00
#
_symmetry.space_group_name_H-M   'P 1'
#
loop_
_entity.id
_entity.type
_entity.pdbx_description
1 polymer ?
#
loop_
_entity_poly.entity_id
_entity_poly.type
_entity_poly.pdbx_seq_one_letter_code
_entity_poly.pdbx_strand_id
1 'polypeptide(L)'
;MRAKALAPALVLFLAPLASACGDASGASGPKTVTVTVGYQSKTINTVTAGTLLRSLGYFEHELAARGRKDGVTYKVDWQDYATGAPITAQMTAGKVDIGSMGDFPLLINAARGKELKQPTRLVAVTGYNLRGGLNTVVVAPDSKLESLTDLRGKKVSTSVGSAADGTLVRALQRAGIDPESGIQKLNQQPSVGASALQAGSADALSQFVAWPGQLAYEGRAKALYDGAELNLPTFHGVTVREKFAKERAGVLDDFLRAQRKATDHLRTEPVAAAESVAKETGLPAEVVYLYNGANGIATFDPALRPELIDALKQDVPVLKDAKLVGDVDVDAFVDPEPLKRAAAGAPEYPKAAAARAELWLKGQTRTQAYDSPRELLKAARGADVRAAYVPDAVTGTLWFADKAVWVAEGPELRAFVTPAGAQAYVAQHAATGARIVSFAEAGALAS
;
A
#
# COMPACT_ATOMS: atom_id res chain seq x y z
N MET A 1 9.05 -19.42 -83.65
CA MET A 1 10.35 -18.70 -83.73
C MET A 1 10.62 -18.10 -82.36
N ARG A 2 11.60 -18.67 -81.63
CA ARG A 2 12.84 -18.04 -81.12
C ARG A 2 12.61 -16.85 -80.16
N ALA A 3 13.26 -16.71 -79.01
CA ALA A 3 14.13 -17.52 -78.16
C ALA A 3 14.38 -16.72 -76.87
N LYS A 4 14.79 -17.41 -75.81
CA LYS A 4 15.08 -16.94 -74.45
C LYS A 4 16.34 -16.05 -74.36
N ALA A 5 16.46 -15.26 -73.29
CA ALA A 5 17.73 -15.06 -72.59
C ALA A 5 17.48 -14.77 -71.09
N LEU A 6 17.85 -15.74 -70.24
CA LEU A 6 18.07 -15.61 -68.80
C LEU A 6 19.54 -15.20 -68.58
N ALA A 7 19.81 -14.35 -67.59
CA ALA A 7 21.16 -14.10 -67.07
C ALA A 7 21.31 -14.70 -65.65
N PRO A 8 22.52 -15.13 -65.23
CA PRO A 8 22.71 -16.25 -64.30
C PRO A 8 22.83 -15.86 -62.83
N ALA A 9 22.44 -16.80 -61.97
CA ALA A 9 22.70 -16.83 -60.54
C ALA A 9 24.16 -17.21 -60.26
N LEU A 10 24.83 -16.43 -59.41
CA LEU A 10 26.16 -16.75 -58.90
C LEU A 10 26.02 -17.53 -57.59
N VAL A 11 26.39 -18.81 -57.64
CA VAL A 11 26.49 -19.72 -56.50
C VAL A 11 27.82 -19.47 -55.79
N LEU A 12 27.78 -19.02 -54.53
CA LEU A 12 28.98 -18.97 -53.69
C LEU A 12 29.19 -20.33 -53.00
N PHE A 13 30.31 -20.97 -53.31
CA PHE A 13 30.79 -22.19 -52.69
C PHE A 13 31.21 -21.96 -51.23
N LEU A 14 30.73 -22.84 -50.33
CA LEU A 14 31.35 -23.07 -49.03
C LEU A 14 32.63 -23.90 -49.20
N ALA A 15 33.71 -23.49 -48.53
CA ALA A 15 34.83 -24.36 -48.18
C ALA A 15 35.23 -24.11 -46.71
N PRO A 16 35.48 -25.16 -45.90
CA PRO A 16 35.83 -25.06 -44.49
C PRO A 16 37.34 -24.88 -44.31
N LEU A 17 37.76 -24.02 -43.39
CA LEU A 17 39.15 -23.96 -42.92
C LEU A 17 39.18 -24.10 -41.41
N ALA A 18 40.09 -24.97 -41.00
CA ALA A 18 40.22 -25.58 -39.70
C ALA A 18 40.81 -24.65 -38.64
N SER A 19 40.63 -25.07 -37.39
CA SER A 19 41.21 -24.62 -36.13
C SER A 19 42.60 -23.99 -36.24
N ALA A 20 42.72 -22.77 -35.72
CA ALA A 20 43.94 -22.26 -35.14
C ALA A 20 43.66 -21.90 -33.67
N CYS A 21 44.33 -22.64 -32.77
CA CYS A 21 44.43 -22.30 -31.37
C CYS A 21 45.01 -20.88 -31.23
N GLY A 22 44.28 -20.03 -30.53
CA GLY A 22 44.77 -18.76 -30.04
C GLY A 22 44.12 -18.53 -28.69
N ASP A 23 44.93 -18.60 -27.63
CA ASP A 23 44.59 -18.20 -26.27
C ASP A 23 44.17 -16.73 -26.27
N ALA A 24 42.91 -16.47 -26.58
CA ALA A 24 42.24 -15.27 -26.15
C ALA A 24 41.89 -15.48 -24.69
N SER A 25 42.79 -15.04 -23.81
CA SER A 25 42.45 -14.63 -22.46
C SER A 25 41.31 -13.63 -22.55
N GLY A 26 40.08 -14.15 -22.55
CA GLY A 26 38.88 -13.36 -22.50
C GLY A 26 38.93 -12.57 -21.21
N ALA A 27 39.23 -11.28 -21.32
CA ALA A 27 39.02 -10.33 -20.25
C ALA A 27 37.56 -10.46 -19.83
N SER A 28 37.33 -11.15 -18.70
CA SER A 28 36.01 -11.26 -18.11
C SER A 28 35.63 -9.86 -17.63
N GLY A 29 34.87 -9.13 -18.46
CA GLY A 29 34.21 -7.91 -18.02
C GLY A 29 33.47 -8.18 -16.71
N PRO A 30 33.31 -7.16 -15.84
CA PRO A 30 32.66 -7.35 -14.55
C PRO A 30 31.30 -8.00 -14.74
N LYS A 31 31.06 -9.15 -14.08
CA LYS A 31 29.78 -9.87 -14.15
C LYS A 31 28.70 -8.99 -13.53
N THR A 32 27.70 -8.60 -14.33
CA THR A 32 26.56 -7.83 -13.84
C THR A 32 25.42 -8.75 -13.40
N VAL A 33 24.93 -8.58 -12.17
CA VAL A 33 23.78 -9.30 -11.62
C VAL A 33 22.63 -8.30 -11.46
N THR A 34 21.51 -8.56 -12.12
CA THR A 34 20.29 -7.75 -11.95
C THR A 34 19.43 -8.35 -10.84
N VAL A 35 18.95 -7.49 -9.94
CA VAL A 35 17.99 -7.81 -8.88
C VAL A 35 16.70 -7.07 -9.20
N THR A 36 15.62 -7.80 -9.46
CA THR A 36 14.35 -7.17 -9.85
C THR A 36 13.40 -7.04 -8.66
N VAL A 37 12.95 -5.82 -8.39
CA VAL A 37 12.01 -5.49 -7.31
C VAL A 37 10.69 -5.02 -7.90
N GLY A 38 9.61 -5.77 -7.65
CA GLY A 38 8.25 -5.38 -8.00
C GLY A 38 7.60 -4.61 -6.85
N TYR A 39 7.13 -3.40 -7.11
CA TYR A 39 6.52 -2.53 -6.10
C TYR A 39 5.31 -1.78 -6.68
N GLN A 40 4.56 -1.09 -5.81
CA GLN A 40 3.38 -0.32 -6.17
C GLN A 40 3.62 1.15 -5.82
N SER A 41 4.01 1.98 -6.80
CA SER A 41 4.50 3.34 -6.53
C SER A 41 3.48 4.22 -5.80
N LYS A 42 2.18 4.06 -6.12
CA LYS A 42 1.06 4.83 -5.54
C LYS A 42 0.38 4.16 -4.34
N THR A 43 0.92 3.04 -3.86
CA THR A 43 0.42 2.36 -2.66
C THR A 43 1.33 2.71 -1.49
N ILE A 44 0.98 3.80 -0.80
CA ILE A 44 1.93 4.53 0.06
C ILE A 44 2.32 3.83 1.35
N ASN A 45 1.61 2.78 1.76
CA ASN A 45 2.03 1.89 2.83
C ASN A 45 3.10 0.85 2.40
N THR A 46 3.50 0.82 1.13
CA THR A 46 4.65 0.01 0.64
C THR A 46 5.95 0.80 0.48
N VAL A 47 5.95 2.10 0.78
CA VAL A 47 7.03 3.02 0.37
C VAL A 47 8.42 2.63 0.88
N THR A 48 8.51 2.00 2.06
CA THR A 48 9.79 1.56 2.65
C THR A 48 10.42 0.37 1.93
N ALA A 49 9.67 -0.32 1.06
CA ALA A 49 10.16 -1.38 0.16
C ALA A 49 9.86 -1.04 -1.32
N GLY A 50 9.71 0.25 -1.62
CA GLY A 50 9.28 0.75 -2.93
C GLY A 50 9.73 2.20 -3.13
N THR A 51 8.78 3.11 -3.36
CA THR A 51 9.05 4.49 -3.78
C THR A 51 10.07 5.23 -2.91
N LEU A 52 9.92 5.21 -1.58
CA LEU A 52 10.83 5.93 -0.69
C LEU A 52 12.21 5.28 -0.69
N LEU A 53 12.27 3.95 -0.54
CA LEU A 53 13.53 3.19 -0.59
C LEU A 53 14.31 3.46 -1.88
N ARG A 54 13.62 3.42 -3.03
CA ARG A 54 14.17 3.74 -4.34
C ARG A 54 14.67 5.19 -4.43
N SER A 55 13.87 6.16 -3.97
CA SER A 55 14.24 7.58 -4.02
C SER A 55 15.48 7.90 -3.18
N LEU A 56 15.68 7.20 -2.07
CA LEU A 56 16.82 7.36 -1.17
C LEU A 56 18.07 6.63 -1.67
N GLY A 57 17.93 5.68 -2.60
CA GLY A 57 19.04 4.90 -3.17
C GLY A 57 19.73 3.97 -2.16
N TYR A 58 19.09 3.68 -1.02
CA TYR A 58 19.72 2.89 0.04
C TYR A 58 20.01 1.45 -0.41
N PHE A 59 19.15 0.86 -1.23
CA PHE A 59 19.38 -0.51 -1.67
C PHE A 59 20.55 -0.60 -2.64
N GLU A 60 20.63 0.32 -3.60
CA GLU A 60 21.76 0.47 -4.52
C GLU A 60 23.08 0.68 -3.77
N HIS A 61 23.06 1.48 -2.69
CA HIS A 61 24.23 1.69 -1.85
C HIS A 61 24.70 0.40 -1.14
N GLU A 62 23.78 -0.37 -0.54
CA GLU A 62 24.10 -1.67 0.06
C GLU A 62 24.69 -2.64 -1.00
N LEU A 63 24.07 -2.70 -2.17
CA LEU A 63 24.53 -3.58 -3.25
C LEU A 63 25.86 -3.16 -3.87
N ALA A 64 26.18 -1.86 -3.90
CA ALA A 64 27.50 -1.40 -4.31
C ALA A 64 28.59 -1.88 -3.34
N ALA A 65 28.31 -1.88 -2.04
CA ALA A 65 29.22 -2.43 -1.03
C ALA A 65 29.39 -3.94 -1.17
N ARG A 66 28.29 -4.68 -1.37
CA ARG A 66 28.34 -6.11 -1.64
C ARG A 66 29.09 -6.43 -2.92
N GLY A 67 28.83 -5.71 -4.00
CA GLY A 67 29.48 -5.94 -5.29
C GLY A 67 31.00 -5.88 -5.22
N ARG A 68 31.54 -4.95 -4.42
CA ARG A 68 32.99 -4.88 -4.16
C ARG A 68 33.53 -6.13 -3.45
N LYS A 69 32.77 -6.72 -2.53
CA LYS A 69 33.13 -7.95 -1.82
C LYS A 69 33.02 -9.18 -2.73
N ASP A 70 31.97 -9.23 -3.53
CA ASP A 70 31.61 -10.40 -4.33
C ASP A 70 32.29 -10.40 -5.71
N GLY A 71 32.96 -9.30 -6.10
CA GLY A 71 33.62 -9.14 -7.40
C GLY A 71 32.64 -9.04 -8.57
N VAL A 72 31.42 -8.57 -8.32
CA VAL A 72 30.34 -8.43 -9.30
C VAL A 72 29.72 -7.05 -9.24
N THR A 73 29.12 -6.59 -10.33
CA THR A 73 28.32 -5.36 -10.33
C THR A 73 26.86 -5.72 -10.14
N TYR A 74 26.20 -5.18 -9.12
CA TYR A 74 24.77 -5.33 -8.94
C TYR A 74 24.02 -4.16 -9.58
N LYS A 75 22.90 -4.45 -10.23
CA LYS A 75 21.93 -3.47 -10.71
C LYS A 75 20.57 -3.79 -10.12
N VAL A 76 19.85 -2.76 -9.65
CA VAL A 76 18.45 -2.90 -9.26
C VAL A 76 17.56 -2.56 -10.46
N ASP A 77 16.60 -3.43 -10.77
CA ASP A 77 15.52 -3.17 -11.71
C ASP A 77 14.21 -2.98 -10.93
N TRP A 78 13.75 -1.74 -10.81
CA TRP A 78 12.51 -1.41 -10.12
C TRP A 78 11.33 -1.45 -11.10
N GLN A 79 10.41 -2.38 -10.88
CA GLN A 79 9.23 -2.57 -11.73
C GLN A 79 7.97 -2.12 -10.97
N ASP A 80 7.30 -1.10 -11.50
CA ASP A 80 6.11 -0.50 -10.90
C ASP A 80 4.83 -1.15 -11.42
N TYR A 81 3.88 -1.42 -10.51
CA TYR A 81 2.60 -2.05 -10.80
C TYR A 81 1.45 -1.36 -10.05
N ALA A 82 0.26 -1.41 -10.66
CA ALA A 82 -0.93 -0.82 -10.05
C ALA A 82 -1.48 -1.62 -8.86
N THR A 83 -1.26 -2.94 -8.82
CA THR A 83 -1.77 -3.85 -7.79
C THR A 83 -0.79 -5.02 -7.56
N GLY A 84 -1.03 -5.82 -6.52
CA GLY A 84 -0.21 -7.00 -6.22
C GLY A 84 -0.40 -8.17 -7.20
N ALA A 85 -1.53 -8.26 -7.91
CA ALA A 85 -1.79 -9.37 -8.85
C ALA A 85 -0.78 -9.43 -10.02
N PRO A 86 -0.46 -8.30 -10.71
CA PRO A 86 0.64 -8.24 -11.66
C PRO A 86 1.99 -8.62 -11.06
N ILE A 87 2.33 -8.18 -9.85
CA ILE A 87 3.59 -8.55 -9.19
C ILE A 87 3.65 -10.07 -9.03
N THR A 88 2.56 -10.68 -8.56
CA THR A 88 2.46 -12.14 -8.44
C THR A 88 2.70 -12.86 -9.75
N ALA A 89 2.06 -12.42 -10.84
CA ALA A 89 2.27 -13.01 -12.16
C ALA A 89 3.74 -12.93 -12.63
N GLN A 90 4.43 -11.82 -12.31
CA GLN A 90 5.83 -11.64 -12.71
C GLN A 90 6.80 -12.43 -11.83
N MET A 91 6.50 -12.56 -10.53
CA MET A 91 7.27 -13.42 -9.62
C MET A 91 7.17 -14.88 -10.00
N THR A 92 5.97 -15.38 -10.31
CA THR A 92 5.79 -16.78 -10.73
C THR A 92 6.43 -17.06 -12.09
N ALA A 93 6.51 -16.06 -12.97
CA ALA A 93 7.26 -16.10 -14.22
C ALA A 93 8.78 -15.95 -14.03
N GLY A 94 9.27 -15.76 -12.80
CA GLY A 94 10.70 -15.57 -12.50
C GLY A 94 11.29 -14.23 -12.96
N LYS A 95 10.44 -13.25 -13.29
CA LYS A 95 10.83 -11.91 -13.76
C LYS A 95 11.01 -10.90 -12.64
N VAL A 96 10.40 -11.14 -11.48
CA VAL A 96 10.57 -10.36 -10.24
C VAL A 96 11.14 -11.27 -9.15
N ASP A 97 12.17 -10.78 -8.45
CA ASP A 97 12.84 -11.52 -7.37
C ASP A 97 12.20 -11.24 -6.00
N ILE A 98 11.96 -9.95 -5.74
CA ILE A 98 11.40 -9.41 -4.50
C ILE A 98 10.13 -8.63 -4.85
N GLY A 99 9.02 -8.92 -4.22
CA GLY A 99 7.74 -8.25 -4.42
C GLY A 99 7.24 -7.57 -3.14
N SER A 100 6.69 -6.36 -3.26
CA SER A 100 6.04 -5.65 -2.17
C SER A 100 4.55 -5.44 -2.46
N MET A 101 3.67 -6.03 -1.65
CA MET A 101 2.23 -6.04 -1.90
C MET A 101 1.40 -6.28 -0.62
N GLY A 102 0.08 -6.13 -0.70
CA GLY A 102 -0.86 -6.36 0.40
C GLY A 102 -0.99 -7.81 0.86
N ASP A 103 -1.48 -8.00 2.08
CA ASP A 103 -1.90 -9.26 2.71
C ASP A 103 -2.63 -10.24 1.76
N PHE A 104 -3.70 -9.81 1.09
CA PHE A 104 -4.45 -10.64 0.16
C PHE A 104 -3.62 -11.11 -1.05
N PRO A 105 -2.96 -10.23 -1.82
CA PRO A 105 -2.10 -10.67 -2.92
C PRO A 105 -0.86 -11.44 -2.46
N LEU A 106 -0.36 -11.26 -1.22
CA LEU A 106 0.69 -12.12 -0.64
C LEU A 106 0.22 -13.58 -0.53
N LEU A 107 -1.01 -13.82 -0.09
CA LEU A 107 -1.60 -15.17 -0.03
C LEU A 107 -1.80 -15.78 -1.41
N ILE A 108 -2.29 -14.98 -2.37
CA ILE A 108 -2.41 -15.41 -3.77
C ILE A 108 -1.03 -15.76 -4.32
N ASN A 109 -0.01 -14.95 -4.02
CA ASN A 109 1.37 -15.19 -4.40
C ASN A 109 1.90 -16.53 -3.86
N ALA A 110 1.71 -16.78 -2.56
CA ALA A 110 2.10 -18.02 -1.91
C ALA A 110 1.42 -19.24 -2.53
N ALA A 111 0.09 -19.16 -2.74
CA ALA A 111 -0.70 -20.22 -3.34
C ALA A 111 -0.22 -20.55 -4.76
N ARG A 112 -0.07 -19.54 -5.62
CA ARG A 112 0.38 -19.72 -7.01
C ARG A 112 1.83 -20.17 -7.10
N GLY A 113 2.70 -19.66 -6.24
CA GLY A 113 4.08 -20.12 -6.13
C GLY A 113 4.16 -21.62 -5.80
N LYS A 114 3.37 -22.09 -4.84
CA LYS A 114 3.27 -23.51 -4.49
C LYS A 114 2.74 -24.36 -5.65
N GLU A 115 1.64 -23.94 -6.26
CA GLU A 115 1.02 -24.62 -7.42
C GLU A 115 1.99 -24.79 -8.59
N LEU A 116 2.76 -23.74 -8.89
CA LEU A 116 3.72 -23.70 -9.99
C LEU A 116 5.11 -24.23 -9.62
N LYS A 117 5.30 -24.76 -8.41
CA LYS A 117 6.61 -25.22 -7.89
C LYS A 117 7.69 -24.13 -7.91
N GLN A 118 7.27 -22.88 -7.75
CA GLN A 118 8.11 -21.68 -7.60
C GLN A 118 7.72 -20.97 -6.29
N PRO A 119 7.93 -21.61 -5.12
CA PRO A 119 7.46 -21.07 -3.85
C PRO A 119 8.11 -19.72 -3.53
N THR A 120 7.37 -18.90 -2.80
CA THR A 120 7.80 -17.61 -2.26
C THR A 120 7.71 -17.61 -0.74
N ARG A 121 8.36 -16.65 -0.09
CA ARG A 121 8.36 -16.48 1.37
C ARG A 121 8.07 -15.04 1.73
N LEU A 122 7.20 -14.81 2.71
CA LEU A 122 6.97 -13.51 3.34
C LEU A 122 8.08 -13.27 4.38
N VAL A 123 8.87 -12.23 4.18
CA VAL A 123 10.11 -11.99 4.96
C VAL A 123 10.12 -10.70 5.76
N ALA A 124 9.22 -9.76 5.47
CA ALA A 124 9.07 -8.52 6.22
C ALA A 124 7.70 -7.88 5.98
N VAL A 125 7.31 -6.97 6.87
CA VAL A 125 6.18 -6.05 6.72
C VAL A 125 6.68 -4.72 6.14
N THR A 126 5.83 -3.99 5.44
CA THR A 126 6.16 -2.64 4.90
C THR A 126 5.37 -1.57 5.64
N GLY A 127 4.09 -1.81 5.89
CA GLY A 127 3.24 -0.99 6.72
C GLY A 127 1.94 -1.70 7.07
N TYR A 128 1.36 -1.39 8.22
CA TYR A 128 0.13 -2.01 8.71
C TYR A 128 -0.75 -1.04 9.49
N ASN A 129 -2.01 -1.40 9.68
CA ASN A 129 -2.90 -0.80 10.67
C ASN A 129 -3.63 -1.92 11.41
N LEU A 130 -3.55 -1.95 12.75
CA LEU A 130 -4.09 -3.05 13.56
C LEU A 130 -5.62 -3.11 13.59
N ARG A 131 -6.31 -2.04 13.17
CA ARG A 131 -7.77 -2.00 13.14
C ARG A 131 -8.35 -2.21 11.75
N GLY A 132 -7.58 -1.95 10.69
CA GLY A 132 -8.00 -2.13 9.30
C GLY A 132 -8.05 -0.84 8.46
N GLY A 133 -7.63 0.31 9.00
CA GLY A 133 -7.86 1.65 8.42
C GLY A 133 -7.15 1.98 7.09
N LEU A 134 -6.46 1.03 6.45
CA LEU A 134 -5.78 1.24 5.16
C LEU A 134 -6.67 0.95 3.94
N ASN A 135 -7.95 0.68 4.16
CA ASN A 135 -8.92 0.44 3.11
C ASN A 135 -10.20 1.22 3.46
N THR A 136 -10.72 1.95 2.48
CA THR A 136 -11.90 2.80 2.69
C THR A 136 -12.85 2.63 1.52
N VAL A 137 -14.14 2.55 1.80
CA VAL A 137 -15.17 2.67 0.76
C VAL A 137 -15.57 4.14 0.67
N VAL A 138 -15.50 4.70 -0.53
CA VAL A 138 -15.89 6.09 -0.80
C VAL A 138 -16.99 6.15 -1.85
N VAL A 139 -17.77 7.22 -1.80
CA VAL A 139 -18.84 7.53 -2.76
C VAL A 139 -18.66 8.95 -3.29
N ALA A 140 -19.36 9.30 -4.36
CA ALA A 140 -19.36 10.68 -4.87
C ALA A 140 -19.80 11.69 -3.78
N PRO A 141 -19.31 12.94 -3.80
CA PRO A 141 -19.59 13.92 -2.74
C PRO A 141 -21.09 14.18 -2.52
N ASP A 142 -21.86 14.23 -3.60
CA ASP A 142 -23.31 14.45 -3.64
C ASP A 142 -24.14 13.16 -3.53
N SER A 143 -23.49 12.00 -3.37
CA SER A 143 -24.15 10.72 -3.18
C SER A 143 -25.08 10.74 -1.96
N LYS A 144 -26.23 10.10 -2.10
CA LYS A 144 -27.21 9.89 -1.02
C LYS A 144 -26.94 8.62 -0.19
N LEU A 145 -25.89 7.88 -0.53
CA LEU A 145 -25.47 6.70 0.23
C LEU A 145 -24.78 7.19 1.51
N GLU A 146 -25.25 6.73 2.66
CA GLU A 146 -24.74 7.15 3.98
C GLU A 146 -24.13 6.00 4.77
N SER A 147 -24.39 4.75 4.37
CA SER A 147 -23.95 3.54 5.04
C SER A 147 -23.65 2.39 4.09
N LEU A 148 -22.98 1.34 4.58
CA LEU A 148 -22.79 0.09 3.83
C LEU A 148 -24.13 -0.55 3.39
N THR A 149 -25.19 -0.39 4.18
CA THR A 149 -26.50 -1.00 3.85
C THR A 149 -27.11 -0.44 2.57
N ASP A 150 -26.73 0.79 2.20
CA ASP A 150 -27.20 1.47 0.98
C ASP A 150 -26.53 0.92 -0.29
N LEU A 151 -25.48 0.12 -0.15
CA LEU A 151 -24.79 -0.52 -1.27
C LEU A 151 -25.60 -1.66 -1.91
N ARG A 152 -26.71 -2.11 -1.32
CA ARG A 152 -27.55 -3.17 -1.91
C ARG A 152 -27.94 -2.86 -3.35
N GLY A 153 -27.58 -3.76 -4.26
CA GLY A 153 -27.81 -3.64 -5.71
C GLY A 153 -26.97 -2.56 -6.41
N LYS A 154 -26.02 -1.91 -5.73
CA LYS A 154 -25.16 -0.86 -6.30
C LYS A 154 -23.94 -1.43 -7.00
N LYS A 155 -23.38 -0.63 -7.90
CA LYS A 155 -22.11 -0.90 -8.58
C LYS A 155 -20.96 -0.44 -7.70
N VAL A 156 -20.13 -1.38 -7.24
CA VAL A 156 -18.97 -1.06 -6.40
C VAL A 156 -17.70 -1.44 -7.15
N SER A 157 -16.89 -0.43 -7.46
CA SER A 157 -15.55 -0.64 -8.02
C SER A 157 -14.59 -1.11 -6.95
N THR A 158 -13.82 -2.16 -7.23
CA THR A 158 -12.74 -2.65 -6.38
C THR A 158 -11.74 -3.45 -7.20
N SER A 159 -10.53 -3.64 -6.66
CA SER A 159 -9.55 -4.54 -7.26
C SER A 159 -9.70 -5.93 -6.66
N VAL A 160 -10.30 -6.88 -7.40
CA VAL A 160 -10.60 -8.22 -6.87
C VAL A 160 -9.33 -8.93 -6.40
N GLY A 161 -9.39 -9.55 -5.22
CA GLY A 161 -8.24 -10.20 -4.58
C GLY A 161 -7.21 -9.25 -3.96
N SER A 162 -7.55 -7.96 -3.81
CA SER A 162 -6.76 -7.00 -3.02
C SER A 162 -7.27 -6.89 -1.58
N ALA A 163 -6.49 -6.25 -0.71
CA ALA A 163 -6.90 -5.90 0.65
C ALA A 163 -8.23 -5.12 0.70
N ALA A 164 -8.48 -4.27 -0.30
CA ALA A 164 -9.69 -3.47 -0.40
C ALA A 164 -10.93 -4.30 -0.79
N ASP A 165 -10.75 -5.33 -1.62
CA ASP A 165 -11.80 -6.31 -1.93
C ASP A 165 -12.10 -7.18 -0.71
N GLY A 166 -11.07 -7.67 -0.02
CA GLY A 166 -11.23 -8.40 1.24
C GLY A 166 -11.95 -7.60 2.31
N THR A 167 -11.56 -6.34 2.50
CA THR A 167 -12.23 -5.40 3.42
C THR A 167 -13.69 -5.22 3.03
N LEU A 168 -13.99 -4.99 1.75
CA LEU A 168 -15.37 -4.84 1.25
C LEU A 168 -16.20 -6.09 1.52
N VAL A 169 -15.67 -7.28 1.21
CA VAL A 169 -16.35 -8.56 1.43
C VAL A 169 -16.74 -8.74 2.90
N ARG A 170 -15.79 -8.54 3.83
CA ARG A 170 -16.05 -8.66 5.27
C ARG A 170 -17.05 -7.61 5.77
N ALA A 171 -16.91 -6.37 5.27
CA ALA A 171 -17.80 -5.27 5.63
C ALA A 171 -19.25 -5.54 5.20
N LEU A 172 -19.44 -6.03 3.97
CA LEU A 172 -20.75 -6.43 3.46
C LEU A 172 -21.36 -7.58 4.27
N GLN A 173 -20.56 -8.62 4.57
CA GLN A 173 -21.01 -9.74 5.41
C GLN A 173 -21.47 -9.28 6.79
N ARG A 174 -20.72 -8.38 7.46
CA ARG A 174 -21.12 -7.79 8.75
C ARG A 174 -22.41 -6.97 8.65
N ALA A 175 -22.66 -6.33 7.50
CA ALA A 175 -23.88 -5.59 7.23
C ALA A 175 -25.06 -6.48 6.76
N GLY A 176 -24.90 -7.81 6.74
CA GLY A 176 -25.91 -8.74 6.25
C GLY A 176 -26.19 -8.59 4.76
N ILE A 177 -25.16 -8.26 3.97
CA ILE A 177 -25.20 -8.20 2.51
C ILE A 177 -24.33 -9.33 1.96
N ASP A 178 -24.90 -10.13 1.08
CA ASP A 178 -24.15 -11.13 0.34
C ASP A 178 -23.13 -10.45 -0.60
N PRO A 179 -21.82 -10.70 -0.46
CA PRO A 179 -20.80 -10.00 -1.26
C PRO A 179 -20.80 -10.32 -2.75
N GLU A 180 -21.41 -11.44 -3.16
CA GLU A 180 -21.44 -11.90 -4.56
C GLU A 180 -22.66 -11.37 -5.31
N SER A 181 -23.83 -11.43 -4.68
CA SER A 181 -25.14 -11.13 -5.28
C SER A 181 -25.79 -9.87 -4.74
N GLY A 182 -25.38 -9.41 -3.55
CA GLY A 182 -25.92 -8.22 -2.90
C GLY A 182 -25.44 -6.91 -3.51
N ILE A 183 -24.37 -6.92 -4.32
CA ILE A 183 -23.83 -5.78 -5.06
C ILE A 183 -23.39 -6.19 -6.47
N GLN A 184 -23.24 -5.24 -7.39
CA GLN A 184 -22.53 -5.45 -8.65
C GLN A 184 -21.05 -5.05 -8.49
N LYS A 185 -20.17 -6.03 -8.24
CA LYS A 185 -18.74 -5.79 -8.11
C LYS A 185 -18.10 -5.52 -9.48
N LEU A 186 -17.44 -4.37 -9.64
CA LEU A 186 -16.66 -4.03 -10.85
C LEU A 186 -15.18 -4.25 -10.56
N ASN A 187 -14.60 -5.30 -11.15
CA ASN A 187 -13.18 -5.59 -11.00
C ASN A 187 -12.34 -4.60 -11.82
N GLN A 188 -11.80 -3.58 -11.16
CA GLN A 188 -11.09 -2.48 -11.80
C GLN A 188 -9.79 -2.16 -11.05
N GLN A 189 -8.79 -1.71 -11.80
CA GLN A 189 -7.59 -1.12 -11.22
C GLN A 189 -7.95 0.21 -10.52
N PRO A 190 -7.16 0.65 -9.54
CA PRO A 190 -7.52 1.80 -8.72
C PRO A 190 -7.83 3.09 -9.50
N SER A 191 -7.00 3.43 -10.50
CA SER A 191 -7.20 4.62 -11.33
C SER A 191 -8.48 4.54 -12.17
N VAL A 192 -8.77 3.36 -12.72
CA VAL A 192 -10.00 3.10 -13.50
C VAL A 192 -11.22 3.22 -12.60
N GLY A 193 -11.16 2.67 -11.38
CA GLY A 193 -12.24 2.78 -10.40
C GLY A 193 -12.49 4.22 -9.92
N ALA A 194 -11.43 4.99 -9.69
CA ALA A 194 -11.54 6.42 -9.37
C ALA A 194 -12.23 7.21 -10.49
N SER A 195 -11.84 6.98 -11.75
CA SER A 195 -12.52 7.59 -12.91
C SER A 195 -13.97 7.09 -13.05
N ALA A 196 -14.23 5.81 -12.79
CA ALA A 196 -15.56 5.22 -12.88
C ALA A 196 -16.54 5.83 -11.87
N LEU A 197 -16.08 6.07 -10.63
CA LEU A 197 -16.83 6.77 -9.58
C LEU A 197 -17.18 8.19 -10.03
N GLN A 198 -16.20 8.92 -10.56
CA GLN A 198 -16.38 10.32 -11.00
C GLN A 198 -17.30 10.45 -12.21
N ALA A 199 -17.28 9.46 -13.10
CA ALA A 199 -18.17 9.38 -14.24
C ALA A 199 -19.58 8.88 -13.87
N GLY A 200 -19.83 8.48 -12.62
CA GLY A 200 -21.11 7.90 -12.19
C GLY A 200 -21.37 6.48 -12.71
N SER A 201 -20.36 5.83 -13.29
CA SER A 201 -20.48 4.44 -13.78
C SER A 201 -20.28 3.40 -12.67
N ALA A 202 -19.67 3.81 -11.55
CA ALA A 202 -19.66 3.11 -10.27
C ALA A 202 -20.32 4.00 -9.20
N ASP A 203 -21.16 3.42 -8.35
CA ASP A 203 -21.84 4.12 -7.26
C ASP A 203 -20.91 4.32 -6.04
N ALA A 204 -19.94 3.40 -5.86
CA ALA A 204 -18.94 3.44 -4.81
C ALA A 204 -17.59 2.87 -5.30
N LEU A 205 -16.52 3.24 -4.61
CA LEU A 205 -15.16 2.70 -4.80
C LEU A 205 -14.67 2.16 -3.46
N SER A 206 -14.39 0.86 -3.38
CA SER A 206 -13.59 0.27 -2.30
C SER A 206 -12.14 0.18 -2.75
N GLN A 207 -11.23 0.88 -2.07
CA GLN A 207 -9.82 0.86 -2.47
C GLN A 207 -8.85 1.04 -1.32
N PHE A 208 -7.62 0.54 -1.51
CA PHE A 208 -6.50 0.74 -0.61
C PHE A 208 -5.89 2.15 -0.77
N VAL A 209 -5.10 2.55 0.22
CA VAL A 209 -4.38 3.84 0.25
C VAL A 209 -3.45 3.99 -0.97
N ALA A 210 -3.31 5.16 -1.60
CA ALA A 210 -3.80 6.46 -1.18
C ALA A 210 -5.18 6.85 -1.74
N TRP A 211 -5.79 6.01 -2.59
CA TRP A 211 -6.85 6.44 -3.50
C TRP A 211 -8.08 7.06 -2.82
N PRO A 212 -8.67 6.47 -1.75
CA PRO A 212 -9.77 7.10 -1.03
C PRO A 212 -9.41 8.47 -0.45
N GLY A 213 -8.24 8.57 0.20
CA GLY A 213 -7.75 9.81 0.80
C GLY A 213 -7.45 10.89 -0.25
N GLN A 214 -6.91 10.50 -1.41
CA GLN A 214 -6.70 11.42 -2.53
C GLN A 214 -8.02 11.99 -3.04
N LEU A 215 -9.00 11.13 -3.30
CA LEU A 215 -10.31 11.58 -3.79
C LEU A 215 -11.02 12.48 -2.78
N ALA A 216 -10.92 12.17 -1.48
CA ALA A 216 -11.46 13.02 -0.42
C ALA A 216 -10.74 14.38 -0.35
N TYR A 217 -9.41 14.39 -0.40
CA TYR A 217 -8.60 15.61 -0.41
C TYR A 217 -8.97 16.54 -1.56
N GLU A 218 -9.11 15.98 -2.76
CA GLU A 218 -9.51 16.70 -3.97
C GLU A 218 -11.00 17.12 -3.98
N GLY A 219 -11.79 16.75 -2.97
CA GLY A 219 -13.22 17.03 -2.91
C GLY A 219 -14.05 16.23 -3.92
N ARG A 220 -13.52 15.11 -4.41
CA ARG A 220 -14.13 14.25 -5.46
C ARG A 220 -14.77 12.99 -4.91
N ALA A 221 -14.66 12.74 -3.62
CA ALA A 221 -15.39 11.69 -2.92
C ALA A 221 -15.55 12.02 -1.42
N LYS A 222 -16.44 11.28 -0.76
CA LYS A 222 -16.57 11.23 0.71
C LYS A 222 -16.54 9.78 1.18
N ALA A 223 -16.05 9.55 2.40
CA ALA A 223 -16.02 8.20 2.97
C ALA A 223 -17.43 7.71 3.34
N LEU A 224 -17.71 6.48 2.94
CA LEU A 224 -18.92 5.73 3.29
C LEU A 224 -18.63 4.71 4.40
N TYR A 225 -17.44 4.11 4.38
CA TYR A 225 -17.02 3.10 5.34
C TYR A 225 -15.51 3.17 5.60
N ASP A 226 -15.12 3.15 6.87
CA ASP A 226 -13.73 3.03 7.30
C ASP A 226 -13.41 1.55 7.60
N GLY A 227 -12.40 1.00 6.93
CA GLY A 227 -11.96 -0.38 7.18
C GLY A 227 -11.56 -0.65 8.63
N ALA A 228 -11.20 0.38 9.40
CA ALA A 228 -10.90 0.25 10.82
C ALA A 228 -12.11 -0.18 11.69
N GLU A 229 -13.33 -0.05 11.18
CA GLU A 229 -14.54 -0.56 11.80
C GLU A 229 -14.58 -2.10 11.84
N LEU A 230 -13.77 -2.78 11.02
CA LEU A 230 -13.61 -4.23 11.10
C LEU A 230 -12.89 -4.67 12.38
N ASN A 231 -12.06 -3.80 12.96
CA ASN A 231 -11.17 -4.13 14.06
C ASN A 231 -10.34 -5.41 13.76
N LEU A 232 -9.84 -5.49 12.53
CA LEU A 232 -9.04 -6.58 12.01
C LEU A 232 -7.79 -5.98 11.35
N PRO A 233 -6.58 -6.45 11.68
CA PRO A 233 -5.37 -5.91 11.06
C PRO A 233 -5.39 -6.08 9.54
N THR A 234 -4.86 -5.08 8.84
CA THR A 234 -4.49 -5.16 7.43
C THR A 234 -3.06 -4.68 7.27
N PHE A 235 -2.30 -5.28 6.36
CA PHE A 235 -0.90 -4.93 6.17
C PHE A 235 -0.42 -5.19 4.76
N HIS A 236 0.76 -4.67 4.45
CA HIS A 236 1.52 -5.00 3.25
C HIS A 236 2.88 -5.53 3.66
N GLY A 237 3.48 -6.36 2.83
CA GLY A 237 4.73 -7.03 3.15
C GLY A 237 5.60 -7.29 1.93
N VAL A 238 6.81 -7.75 2.23
CA VAL A 238 7.83 -8.15 1.28
C VAL A 238 7.79 -9.66 1.14
N THR A 239 7.50 -10.13 -0.07
CA THR A 239 7.65 -11.53 -0.47
C THR A 239 8.86 -11.69 -1.37
N VAL A 240 9.53 -12.83 -1.29
CA VAL A 240 10.71 -13.14 -2.10
C VAL A 240 10.58 -14.53 -2.70
N ARG A 241 11.07 -14.74 -3.92
CA ARG A 241 11.19 -16.09 -4.48
C ARG A 241 12.14 -16.92 -3.63
N GLU A 242 11.71 -18.10 -3.18
CA GLU A 242 12.50 -18.94 -2.27
C GLU A 242 13.86 -19.31 -2.88
N LYS A 243 13.90 -19.58 -4.19
CA LYS A 243 15.14 -19.83 -4.93
C LYS A 243 16.11 -18.65 -4.81
N PHE A 244 15.62 -17.43 -4.99
CA PHE A 244 16.43 -16.23 -4.87
C PHE A 244 16.93 -16.03 -3.43
N ALA A 245 16.06 -16.21 -2.44
CA ALA A 245 16.44 -16.10 -1.03
C ALA A 245 17.56 -17.09 -0.64
N LYS A 246 17.55 -18.32 -1.21
CA LYS A 246 18.61 -19.31 -0.98
C LYS A 246 19.90 -18.98 -1.74
N GLU A 247 19.81 -18.67 -3.03
CA GLU A 247 20.98 -18.45 -3.88
C GLU A 247 21.64 -17.09 -3.67
N ARG A 248 20.90 -16.12 -3.13
CA ARG A 248 21.30 -14.71 -2.97
C ARG A 248 20.92 -14.16 -1.59
N ALA A 249 21.05 -14.97 -0.54
CA ALA A 249 20.71 -14.60 0.84
C ALA A 249 21.33 -13.25 1.26
N GLY A 250 22.58 -12.98 0.90
CA GLY A 250 23.22 -11.71 1.21
C GLY A 250 22.55 -10.49 0.54
N VAL A 251 22.09 -10.63 -0.71
CA VAL A 251 21.37 -9.56 -1.42
C VAL A 251 20.02 -9.29 -0.77
N LEU A 252 19.35 -10.35 -0.30
CA LEU A 252 18.11 -10.21 0.48
C LEU A 252 18.38 -9.51 1.82
N ASP A 253 19.44 -9.89 2.54
CA ASP A 253 19.80 -9.24 3.80
C ASP A 253 20.12 -7.73 3.59
N ASP A 254 20.76 -7.38 2.46
CA ASP A 254 21.00 -5.99 2.06
C ASP A 254 19.70 -5.23 1.79
N PHE A 255 18.76 -5.85 1.08
CA PHE A 255 17.44 -5.27 0.82
C PHE A 255 16.71 -4.96 2.13
N LEU A 256 16.70 -5.91 3.08
CA LEU A 256 16.02 -5.75 4.36
C LEU A 256 16.71 -4.71 5.26
N ARG A 257 18.04 -4.59 5.20
CA ARG A 257 18.78 -3.48 5.83
C ARG A 257 18.41 -2.13 5.21
N ALA A 258 18.32 -2.06 3.89
CA ALA A 258 17.96 -0.84 3.19
C ALA A 258 16.51 -0.44 3.47
N GLN A 259 15.57 -1.39 3.49
CA GLN A 259 14.19 -1.18 3.92
C GLN A 259 14.14 -0.59 5.33
N ARG A 260 14.87 -1.16 6.28
CA ARG A 260 14.97 -0.62 7.64
C ARG A 260 15.45 0.83 7.65
N LYS A 261 16.50 1.16 6.89
CA LYS A 261 16.97 2.55 6.78
C LYS A 261 15.90 3.49 6.21
N ALA A 262 15.11 3.03 5.23
CA ALA A 262 13.99 3.80 4.72
C ALA A 262 12.86 3.95 5.76
N THR A 263 12.58 2.92 6.57
CA THR A 263 11.66 3.01 7.72
C THR A 263 12.16 4.01 8.76
N ASP A 264 13.44 3.98 9.11
CA ASP A 264 14.05 4.91 10.07
C ASP A 264 13.97 6.36 9.55
N HIS A 265 14.27 6.59 8.28
CA HIS A 265 14.12 7.90 7.63
C HIS A 265 12.66 8.39 7.64
N LEU A 266 11.70 7.54 7.28
CA LEU A 266 10.28 7.88 7.32
C LEU A 266 9.84 8.31 8.73
N ARG A 267 10.29 7.60 9.76
CA ARG A 267 9.90 7.89 11.15
C ARG A 267 10.54 9.16 11.71
N THR A 268 11.77 9.46 11.29
CA THR A 268 12.54 10.61 11.80
C THR A 268 12.27 11.89 11.00
N GLU A 269 11.97 11.77 9.71
CA GLU A 269 11.72 12.87 8.79
C GLU A 269 10.43 12.69 7.98
N PRO A 270 9.25 12.51 8.63
CA PRO A 270 8.02 12.10 7.96
C PRO A 270 7.52 13.10 6.90
N VAL A 271 7.71 14.40 7.13
CA VAL A 271 7.36 15.43 6.12
C VAL A 271 8.28 15.32 4.91
N ALA A 272 9.60 15.21 5.11
CA ALA A 272 10.55 15.08 4.00
C ALA A 272 10.30 13.78 3.20
N ALA A 273 10.02 12.68 3.90
CA ALA A 273 9.63 11.42 3.28
C ALA A 273 8.33 11.55 2.46
N ALA A 274 7.31 12.22 2.99
CA ALA A 274 6.06 12.47 2.28
C ALA A 274 6.27 13.32 1.02
N GLU A 275 7.09 14.37 1.10
CA GLU A 275 7.45 15.22 -0.05
C GLU A 275 8.23 14.44 -1.12
N SER A 276 9.18 13.59 -0.71
CA SER A 276 9.94 12.75 -1.64
C SER A 276 9.01 11.79 -2.40
N VAL A 277 8.14 11.09 -1.68
CA VAL A 277 7.16 10.18 -2.28
C VAL A 277 6.16 10.94 -3.16
N ALA A 278 5.70 12.12 -2.74
CA ALA A 278 4.83 12.98 -3.54
C ALA A 278 5.48 13.35 -4.88
N LYS A 279 6.75 13.76 -4.86
CA LYS A 279 7.52 14.10 -6.06
C LYS A 279 7.63 12.93 -7.04
N GLU A 280 7.88 11.72 -6.56
CA GLU A 280 8.03 10.53 -7.41
C GLU A 280 6.69 10.02 -7.96
N THR A 281 5.60 10.21 -7.25
CA THR A 281 4.29 9.59 -7.56
C THR A 281 3.28 10.53 -8.21
N GLY A 282 3.48 11.84 -8.03
CA GLY A 282 2.50 12.88 -8.36
C GLY A 282 1.29 12.93 -7.40
N LEU A 283 1.31 12.19 -6.29
CA LEU A 283 0.29 12.31 -5.24
C LEU A 283 0.50 13.61 -4.44
N PRO A 284 -0.56 14.25 -3.94
CA PRO A 284 -0.41 15.36 -3.00
C PRO A 284 0.35 14.92 -1.75
N ALA A 285 1.34 15.71 -1.30
CA ALA A 285 2.13 15.37 -0.12
C ALA A 285 1.27 15.30 1.14
N GLU A 286 0.17 16.05 1.20
CA GLU A 286 -0.82 16.04 2.28
C GLU A 286 -1.53 14.68 2.38
N VAL A 287 -1.78 14.06 1.22
CA VAL A 287 -2.35 12.71 1.13
C VAL A 287 -1.31 11.67 1.49
N VAL A 288 -0.06 11.81 1.03
CA VAL A 288 1.01 10.89 1.45
C VAL A 288 1.20 10.95 2.97
N TYR A 289 1.25 12.16 3.55
CA TYR A 289 1.42 12.37 4.98
C TYR A 289 0.26 11.83 5.82
N LEU A 290 -0.99 11.87 5.31
CA LEU A 290 -2.15 11.28 6.01
C LEU A 290 -1.90 9.83 6.45
N TYR A 291 -1.20 9.05 5.61
CA TYR A 291 -0.91 7.65 5.90
C TYR A 291 0.49 7.44 6.46
N ASN A 292 1.49 8.18 5.95
CA ASN A 292 2.90 7.96 6.24
C ASN A 292 3.50 8.92 7.27
N GLY A 293 2.70 9.87 7.76
CA GLY A 293 3.11 10.89 8.72
C GLY A 293 3.41 10.32 10.10
N ALA A 294 3.87 11.18 11.01
CA ALA A 294 4.25 10.79 12.36
C ALA A 294 3.11 10.10 13.14
N ASN A 295 1.88 10.58 12.96
CA ASN A 295 0.65 9.96 13.51
C ASN A 295 -0.24 9.41 12.39
N GLY A 296 0.33 9.15 11.21
CA GLY A 296 -0.40 8.68 10.05
C GLY A 296 -1.11 7.34 10.29
N ILE A 297 -2.07 7.03 9.41
CA ILE A 297 -2.89 5.82 9.56
C ILE A 297 -2.04 4.53 9.54
N ALA A 298 -0.93 4.50 8.80
CA ALA A 298 -0.06 3.35 8.73
C ALA A 298 1.04 3.39 9.80
N THR A 299 1.25 2.24 10.45
CA THR A 299 2.44 1.97 11.27
C THR A 299 3.50 1.31 10.41
N PHE A 300 4.72 1.83 10.48
CA PHE A 300 5.90 1.30 9.78
C PHE A 300 6.82 0.60 10.77
N ASP A 301 6.83 -0.73 10.69
CA ASP A 301 7.73 -1.64 11.38
C ASP A 301 7.84 -2.91 10.52
N PRO A 302 9.05 -3.32 10.09
CA PRO A 302 9.22 -4.50 9.24
C PRO A 302 8.93 -5.84 9.91
N ALA A 303 8.76 -5.89 11.23
CA ALA A 303 8.59 -7.15 11.95
C ALA A 303 7.32 -7.91 11.54
N LEU A 304 7.46 -9.23 11.35
CA LEU A 304 6.35 -10.17 11.15
C LEU A 304 5.68 -10.46 12.50
N ARG A 305 4.84 -9.54 12.97
CA ARG A 305 4.18 -9.63 14.27
C ARG A 305 3.10 -10.72 14.29
N PRO A 306 2.87 -11.42 15.43
CA PRO A 306 1.85 -12.47 15.53
C PRO A 306 0.46 -12.02 15.10
N GLU A 307 0.04 -10.80 15.48
CA GLU A 307 -1.29 -10.27 15.15
C GLU A 307 -1.49 -10.09 13.63
N LEU A 308 -0.41 -9.84 12.89
CA LEU A 308 -0.44 -9.72 11.43
C LEU A 308 -0.47 -11.09 10.76
N ILE A 309 0.26 -12.08 11.32
CA ILE A 309 0.22 -13.47 10.85
C ILE A 309 -1.17 -14.06 11.08
N ASP A 310 -1.78 -13.79 12.23
CA ASP A 310 -3.14 -14.23 12.55
C ASP A 310 -4.19 -13.59 11.64
N ALA A 311 -4.03 -12.31 11.30
CA ALA A 311 -4.87 -11.65 10.30
C ALA A 311 -4.73 -12.33 8.93
N LEU A 312 -3.50 -12.64 8.51
CA LEU A 312 -3.24 -13.35 7.25
C LEU A 312 -3.91 -14.74 7.21
N LYS A 313 -3.94 -15.47 8.34
CA LYS A 313 -4.70 -16.73 8.47
C LYS A 313 -6.21 -16.52 8.31
N GLN A 314 -6.74 -15.41 8.85
CA GLN A 314 -8.14 -15.07 8.71
C GLN A 314 -8.51 -14.65 7.27
N ASP A 315 -7.56 -14.17 6.47
CA ASP A 315 -7.78 -13.79 5.06
C ASP A 315 -7.89 -14.99 4.11
N VAL A 316 -7.31 -16.14 4.47
CA VAL A 316 -7.37 -17.35 3.64
C VAL A 316 -8.81 -17.80 3.32
N PRO A 317 -9.74 -17.92 4.29
CA PRO A 317 -11.14 -18.23 4.00
C PRO A 317 -11.80 -17.27 3.00
N VAL A 318 -11.54 -15.96 3.10
CA VAL A 318 -12.14 -14.97 2.19
C VAL A 318 -11.69 -15.22 0.74
N LEU A 319 -10.40 -15.49 0.54
CA LEU A 319 -9.85 -15.80 -0.78
C LEU A 319 -10.31 -17.17 -1.31
N LYS A 320 -10.53 -18.15 -0.42
CA LYS A 320 -11.06 -19.47 -0.78
C LYS A 320 -12.51 -19.38 -1.25
N ASP A 321 -13.35 -18.65 -0.51
CA ASP A 321 -14.75 -18.44 -0.86
C ASP A 321 -14.87 -17.73 -2.22
N ALA A 322 -13.98 -16.76 -2.47
CA ALA A 322 -13.84 -16.09 -3.77
C ALA A 322 -13.18 -16.96 -4.86
N LYS A 323 -12.80 -18.21 -4.57
CA LYS A 323 -12.13 -19.16 -5.48
C LYS A 323 -10.81 -18.63 -6.07
N LEU A 324 -10.13 -17.75 -5.35
CA LEU A 324 -8.87 -17.15 -5.76
C LEU A 324 -7.65 -17.99 -5.34
N VAL A 325 -7.79 -18.76 -4.27
CA VAL A 325 -6.76 -19.67 -3.73
C VAL A 325 -7.35 -21.01 -3.31
N GLY A 326 -6.51 -22.04 -3.28
CA GLY A 326 -6.79 -23.30 -2.60
C GLY A 326 -6.33 -23.25 -1.13
N ASP A 327 -5.72 -24.33 -0.64
CA ASP A 327 -5.10 -24.32 0.70
C ASP A 327 -3.80 -23.52 0.71
N VAL A 328 -3.69 -22.58 1.65
CA VAL A 328 -2.47 -21.81 1.91
C VAL A 328 -1.98 -22.13 3.32
N ASP A 329 -0.75 -22.66 3.41
CA ASP A 329 -0.06 -22.86 4.67
C ASP A 329 0.69 -21.58 5.03
N VAL A 330 0.05 -20.75 5.87
CA VAL A 330 0.57 -19.45 6.27
C VAL A 330 1.85 -19.58 7.09
N ASP A 331 1.92 -20.57 7.99
CA ASP A 331 3.08 -20.75 8.86
C ASP A 331 4.30 -21.19 8.06
N ALA A 332 4.12 -22.03 7.03
CA ALA A 332 5.19 -22.30 6.10
C ALA A 332 5.58 -21.05 5.29
N PHE A 333 4.61 -20.25 4.83
CA PHE A 333 4.88 -19.09 3.99
C PHE A 333 5.70 -17.98 4.69
N VAL A 334 5.49 -17.79 6.00
CA VAL A 334 6.17 -16.78 6.82
C VAL A 334 7.59 -17.23 7.17
N ASP A 335 8.58 -16.41 6.85
CA ASP A 335 9.99 -16.64 7.21
C ASP A 335 10.61 -15.39 7.86
N PRO A 336 10.70 -15.34 9.21
CA PRO A 336 11.25 -14.19 9.92
C PRO A 336 12.79 -14.15 9.93
N GLU A 337 13.46 -15.24 9.55
CA GLU A 337 14.91 -15.38 9.73
C GLU A 337 15.73 -14.37 8.89
N PRO A 338 15.40 -14.09 7.62
CA PRO A 338 16.07 -13.04 6.85
C PRO A 338 16.06 -11.68 7.54
N LEU A 339 14.91 -11.27 8.08
CA LEU A 339 14.81 -9.99 8.77
C LEU A 339 15.60 -9.98 10.08
N LYS A 340 15.53 -11.06 10.87
CA LYS A 340 16.33 -11.18 12.11
C LYS A 340 17.82 -11.07 11.83
N ARG A 341 18.33 -11.73 10.79
CA ARG A 341 19.73 -11.62 10.37
C ARG A 341 20.08 -10.20 9.92
N ALA A 342 19.24 -9.59 9.10
CA ALA A 342 19.47 -8.25 8.57
C ALA A 342 19.40 -7.16 9.66
N ALA A 343 18.59 -7.37 10.70
CA ALA A 343 18.36 -6.46 11.80
C ALA A 343 19.16 -6.79 13.07
N ALA A 344 20.13 -7.71 13.00
CA ALA A 344 20.91 -8.13 14.17
C ALA A 344 21.56 -6.94 14.88
N GLY A 345 21.26 -6.77 16.16
CA GLY A 345 21.77 -5.65 16.99
C GLY A 345 21.05 -4.32 16.78
N ALA A 346 20.06 -4.23 15.89
CA ALA A 346 19.24 -3.03 15.74
C ALA A 346 18.14 -2.98 16.83
N PRO A 347 17.76 -1.79 17.32
CA PRO A 347 16.66 -1.66 18.26
C PRO A 347 15.32 -2.10 17.64
N GLU A 348 14.43 -2.60 18.49
CA GLU A 348 13.05 -2.86 18.11
C GLU A 348 12.28 -1.55 17.86
N TYR A 349 11.32 -1.59 16.95
CA TYR A 349 10.44 -0.46 16.72
C TYR A 349 9.39 -0.37 17.85
N PRO A 350 9.08 0.84 18.34
CA PRO A 350 8.05 1.02 19.36
C PRO A 350 6.69 0.56 18.81
N LYS A 351 5.82 0.11 19.72
CA LYS A 351 4.43 -0.18 19.37
C LYS A 351 3.74 1.08 18.82
N ALA A 352 2.75 0.87 17.94
CA ALA A 352 1.91 1.94 17.44
C ALA A 352 1.28 2.71 18.61
N ALA A 353 1.42 4.04 18.61
CA ALA A 353 0.72 4.92 19.54
C ALA A 353 -0.66 5.28 18.98
N ALA A 354 -1.55 5.76 19.85
CA ALA A 354 -2.81 6.33 19.40
C ALA A 354 -2.55 7.58 18.56
N ALA A 355 -3.28 7.73 17.45
CA ALA A 355 -3.15 8.88 16.58
C ALA A 355 -3.59 10.16 17.31
N ARG A 356 -2.85 11.25 17.09
CA ARG A 356 -3.16 12.59 17.62
C ARG A 356 -3.57 13.51 16.47
N ALA A 357 -4.28 14.58 16.82
CA ALA A 357 -4.60 15.63 15.87
C ALA A 357 -3.29 16.32 15.42
N GLU A 358 -3.12 16.60 14.13
CA GLU A 358 -1.91 17.20 13.57
C GLU A 358 -2.23 18.40 12.67
N LEU A 359 -1.52 19.51 12.88
CA LEU A 359 -1.57 20.68 12.01
C LEU A 359 -0.28 20.80 11.20
N TRP A 360 -0.41 20.88 9.88
CA TRP A 360 0.68 21.20 8.98
C TRP A 360 0.49 22.63 8.46
N LEU A 361 1.38 23.53 8.86
CA LEU A 361 1.38 24.91 8.37
C LEU A 361 2.20 25.04 7.09
N LYS A 362 1.81 25.97 6.21
CA LYS A 362 2.50 26.22 4.95
C LYS A 362 3.96 26.64 5.18
N GLY A 363 4.86 26.09 4.37
CA GLY A 363 6.30 26.34 4.48
C GLY A 363 7.01 25.62 5.64
N GLN A 364 6.29 24.90 6.50
CA GLN A 364 6.91 24.15 7.59
C GLN A 364 7.34 22.75 7.16
N THR A 365 8.49 22.32 7.68
CA THR A 365 9.07 20.98 7.47
C THR A 365 8.69 19.98 8.57
N ARG A 366 7.83 20.38 9.51
CA ARG A 366 7.29 19.55 10.59
C ARG A 366 5.83 19.91 10.84
N THR A 367 5.06 18.92 11.28
CA THR A 367 3.70 19.12 11.81
C THR A 367 3.74 19.44 13.29
N GLN A 368 2.60 19.92 13.81
CA GLN A 368 2.37 20.19 15.22
C GLN A 368 1.25 19.27 15.70
N ALA A 369 1.50 18.48 16.74
CA ALA A 369 0.51 17.59 17.33
C ALA A 369 -0.27 18.29 18.47
N TYR A 370 -1.56 17.97 18.58
CA TYR A 370 -2.49 18.52 19.56
C TYR A 370 -3.17 17.40 20.35
N ASP A 371 -3.56 17.67 21.59
CA ASP A 371 -4.19 16.68 22.47
C ASP A 371 -5.67 16.48 22.16
N SER A 372 -6.31 17.46 21.51
CA SER A 372 -7.70 17.36 21.09
C SER A 372 -7.97 17.99 19.71
N PRO A 373 -9.01 17.51 18.98
CA PRO A 373 -9.48 18.19 17.78
C PRO A 373 -9.86 19.66 18.03
N ARG A 374 -10.41 19.98 19.21
CA ARG A 374 -10.74 21.36 19.59
C ARG A 374 -9.51 22.28 19.62
N GLU A 375 -8.42 21.83 20.25
CA GLU A 375 -7.17 22.61 20.31
C GLU A 375 -6.55 22.80 18.92
N LEU A 376 -6.59 21.77 18.08
CA LEU A 376 -6.16 21.90 16.70
C LEU A 376 -6.98 22.97 15.95
N LEU A 377 -8.31 22.98 16.09
CA LEU A 377 -9.16 23.98 15.44
C LEU A 377 -8.88 25.40 15.96
N LYS A 378 -8.61 25.56 17.27
CA LYS A 378 -8.17 26.84 17.83
C LYS A 378 -6.86 27.32 17.20
N ALA A 379 -5.88 26.43 17.08
CA ALA A 379 -4.56 26.77 16.52
C ALA A 379 -4.59 27.01 15.01
N ALA A 380 -5.48 26.35 14.28
CA ALA A 380 -5.69 26.55 12.85
C ALA A 380 -6.32 27.92 12.53
N ARG A 381 -7.00 28.55 13.50
CA ARG A 381 -7.71 29.81 13.27
C ARG A 381 -6.74 30.95 12.96
N GLY A 382 -6.85 31.49 11.74
CA GLY A 382 -6.01 32.59 11.27
C GLY A 382 -4.58 32.19 10.88
N ALA A 383 -4.26 30.89 10.91
CA ALA A 383 -2.99 30.36 10.46
C ALA A 383 -2.99 30.06 8.96
N ASP A 384 -1.82 30.09 8.31
CA ASP A 384 -1.65 29.64 6.93
C ASP A 384 -1.55 28.10 6.91
N VAL A 385 -2.70 27.45 6.98
CA VAL A 385 -2.82 25.99 7.07
C VAL A 385 -2.59 25.35 5.71
N ARG A 386 -1.65 24.39 5.66
CA ARG A 386 -1.46 23.52 4.50
C ARG A 386 -2.39 22.30 4.57
N ALA A 387 -2.41 21.63 5.71
CA ALA A 387 -3.33 20.54 5.99
C ALA A 387 -3.58 20.43 7.50
N ALA A 388 -4.74 19.92 7.88
CA ALA A 388 -5.07 19.62 9.26
C ALA A 388 -5.68 18.21 9.32
N TYR A 389 -5.26 17.44 10.31
CA TYR A 389 -5.60 16.04 10.45
C TYR A 389 -6.17 15.77 11.83
N VAL A 390 -7.26 14.99 11.89
CA VAL A 390 -7.94 14.66 13.15
C VAL A 390 -8.24 13.17 13.19
N PRO A 391 -8.01 12.50 14.33
CA PRO A 391 -8.37 11.11 14.48
C PRO A 391 -9.90 10.97 14.60
N ASP A 392 -10.44 9.93 13.97
CA ASP A 392 -11.79 9.46 14.22
C ASP A 392 -11.94 9.11 15.70
N ALA A 393 -13.04 9.57 16.31
CA ALA A 393 -13.26 9.43 17.74
C ALA A 393 -13.45 7.97 18.22
N VAL A 394 -13.76 7.04 17.32
CA VAL A 394 -14.02 5.63 17.63
C VAL A 394 -12.92 4.74 17.06
N THR A 395 -12.58 4.91 15.79
CA THR A 395 -11.61 4.06 15.11
C THR A 395 -10.17 4.52 15.34
N GLY A 396 -9.96 5.82 15.59
CA GLY A 396 -8.64 6.44 15.65
C GLY A 396 -8.00 6.64 14.27
N THR A 397 -8.70 6.33 13.17
CA THR A 397 -8.22 6.59 11.81
C THR A 397 -8.04 8.09 11.62
N LEU A 398 -6.82 8.51 11.30
CA LEU A 398 -6.54 9.91 11.00
C LEU A 398 -7.26 10.32 9.70
N TRP A 399 -7.87 11.50 9.67
CA TRP A 399 -8.57 12.01 8.49
C TRP A 399 -8.36 13.51 8.33
N PHE A 400 -8.61 14.05 7.13
CA PHE A 400 -8.55 15.50 6.91
C PHE A 400 -9.65 16.21 7.70
N ALA A 401 -9.27 17.21 8.50
CA ALA A 401 -10.18 17.93 9.39
C ALA A 401 -11.34 18.59 8.65
N ASP A 402 -11.09 19.14 7.45
CA ASP A 402 -12.10 19.77 6.62
C ASP A 402 -12.95 18.78 5.81
N LYS A 403 -12.58 17.50 5.80
CA LYS A 403 -13.34 16.40 5.16
C LYS A 403 -14.02 15.46 6.17
N ALA A 404 -13.78 15.67 7.47
CA ALA A 404 -14.38 14.87 8.54
C ALA A 404 -15.83 15.30 8.81
N VAL A 405 -16.61 14.38 9.36
CA VAL A 405 -17.91 14.69 9.95
C VAL A 405 -17.69 15.09 11.41
N TRP A 406 -18.18 16.26 11.80
CA TRP A 406 -17.96 16.79 13.14
C TRP A 406 -19.18 16.62 14.02
N VAL A 407 -18.95 16.26 15.28
CA VAL A 407 -19.97 16.20 16.34
C VAL A 407 -19.54 17.10 17.49
N ALA A 408 -20.46 17.94 17.93
CA ALA A 408 -20.32 18.74 19.15
C ALA A 408 -21.10 18.10 20.29
N GLU A 409 -20.49 18.03 21.47
CA GLU A 409 -21.08 17.50 22.70
C GLU A 409 -20.59 18.33 23.90
N GLY A 410 -21.41 19.28 24.35
CA GLY A 410 -20.96 20.27 25.32
C GLY A 410 -19.73 21.05 24.81
N PRO A 411 -18.61 21.08 25.55
CA PRO A 411 -17.36 21.71 25.09
C PRO A 411 -16.53 20.80 24.16
N GLU A 412 -16.86 19.52 24.02
CA GLU A 412 -16.06 18.58 23.24
C GLU A 412 -16.39 18.67 21.75
N LEU A 413 -15.36 18.52 20.92
CA LEU A 413 -15.47 18.38 19.47
C LEU A 413 -14.85 17.06 19.05
N ARG A 414 -15.63 16.24 18.36
CA ARG A 414 -15.23 14.94 17.85
C ARG A 414 -15.33 14.91 16.34
N ALA A 415 -14.38 14.23 15.72
CA ALA A 415 -14.35 14.01 14.28
C ALA A 415 -14.61 12.54 13.97
N PHE A 416 -15.22 12.30 12.83
CA PHE A 416 -15.51 10.97 12.31
C PHE A 416 -15.15 10.91 10.83
N VAL A 417 -14.63 9.76 10.38
CA VAL A 417 -14.36 9.53 8.95
C VAL A 417 -15.67 9.45 8.17
N THR A 418 -16.69 8.78 8.74
CA THR A 418 -17.93 8.44 8.04
C THR A 418 -19.16 9.12 8.66
N PRO A 419 -20.18 9.45 7.85
CA PRO A 419 -21.48 9.90 8.36
C PRO A 419 -22.15 8.87 9.27
N ALA A 420 -22.13 7.58 8.91
CA ALA A 420 -22.71 6.51 9.72
C ALA A 420 -22.06 6.42 11.11
N GLY A 421 -20.73 6.58 11.21
CA GLY A 421 -20.02 6.60 12.49
C GLY A 421 -20.45 7.77 13.39
N ALA A 422 -20.56 8.98 12.81
CA ALA A 422 -21.04 10.16 13.54
C ALA A 422 -22.51 10.01 13.99
N GLN A 423 -23.39 9.47 13.12
CA GLN A 423 -24.79 9.22 13.44
C GLN A 423 -24.94 8.20 14.57
N ALA A 424 -24.18 7.10 14.53
CA ALA A 424 -24.16 6.09 15.57
C ALA A 424 -23.70 6.69 16.92
N TYR A 425 -22.67 7.53 16.90
CA TYR A 425 -22.21 8.24 18.10
C TYR A 425 -23.30 9.15 18.67
N VAL A 426 -23.92 9.99 17.84
CA VAL A 426 -24.99 10.91 18.28
C VAL A 426 -26.18 10.14 18.86
N ALA A 427 -26.59 9.03 18.24
CA ALA A 427 -27.67 8.20 18.76
C ALA A 427 -27.35 7.65 20.16
N GLN A 428 -26.11 7.23 20.41
CA GLN A 428 -25.66 6.73 21.71
C GLN A 428 -25.49 7.84 22.76
N HIS A 429 -25.25 9.08 22.31
CA HIS A 429 -24.99 10.26 23.15
C HIS A 429 -26.14 11.29 23.08
N ALA A 430 -27.35 10.85 22.77
CA ALA A 430 -28.50 11.76 22.65
C ALA A 430 -28.81 12.48 23.98
N ALA A 431 -28.57 11.82 25.11
CA ALA A 431 -28.83 12.36 26.44
C ALA A 431 -27.90 13.53 26.83
N THR A 432 -26.70 13.62 26.22
CA THR A 432 -25.72 14.69 26.47
C THR A 432 -25.84 15.84 25.47
N GLY A 433 -26.79 15.75 24.52
CA GLY A 433 -27.02 16.76 23.50
C GLY A 433 -26.00 16.71 22.35
N ALA A 434 -25.35 15.56 22.12
CA ALA A 434 -24.45 15.38 20.98
C ALA A 434 -25.18 15.65 19.67
N ARG A 435 -24.56 16.42 18.76
CA ARG A 435 -25.15 16.74 17.45
C ARG A 435 -24.08 16.91 16.38
N ILE A 436 -24.41 16.51 15.16
CA ILE A 436 -23.57 16.76 14.00
C ILE A 436 -23.54 18.27 13.72
N VAL A 437 -22.35 18.80 13.45
CA VAL A 437 -22.11 20.22 13.12
C VAL A 437 -21.30 20.33 11.84
N SER A 438 -21.44 21.45 11.13
CA SER A 438 -20.56 21.72 9.99
C SER A 438 -19.12 21.99 10.45
N PHE A 439 -18.14 21.84 9.55
CA PHE A 439 -16.75 22.19 9.86
C PHE A 439 -16.60 23.66 10.28
N ALA A 440 -17.32 24.58 9.62
CA ALA A 440 -17.33 26.00 9.97
C ALA A 440 -17.89 26.24 11.38
N GLU A 441 -18.95 25.54 11.75
CA GLU A 441 -19.53 25.59 13.09
C GLU A 441 -18.60 24.97 14.13
N ALA A 442 -17.95 23.85 13.84
CA ALA A 442 -16.93 23.26 14.72
C ALA A 442 -15.80 24.26 15.01
N GLY A 443 -15.32 24.98 13.99
CA GLY A 443 -14.33 26.05 14.16
C GLY A 443 -14.82 27.22 15.02
N ALA A 444 -16.09 27.60 14.90
CA ALA A 444 -16.70 28.62 15.75
C ALA A 444 -16.85 28.16 17.20
N LEU A 445 -17.29 26.91 17.44
CA LEU A 445 -17.43 26.31 18.77
C LEU A 445 -16.08 26.06 19.45
N ALA A 446 -15.02 25.86 18.67
CA ALA A 446 -13.68 25.71 19.21
C ALA A 446 -13.17 27.00 19.86
N SER A 447 -13.64 28.17 19.37
CA SER A 447 -13.14 29.50 19.73
C SER A 447 -13.44 29.96 21.14
#